data_AF-A0A952QJZ3-F1
#
_entry.id   AF-A0A952QJZ3-F1
#
_cell.length_a   1.000
_cell.length_b   1.000
_cell.length_c   1.000
_cell.angle_alpha   90.00
_cell.angle_beta   90.00
_cell.angle_gamma   90.00
#
_symmetry.space_group_name_H-M   'P 1'
#
loop_
_entity.id
_entity.type
_entity.pdbx_description
1 polymer ?
#
loop_
_entity_poly.entity_id
_entity_poly.type
_entity_poly.pdbx_seq_one_letter_code
_entity_poly.pdbx_strand_id
1 'polypeptide(L)'
;MGADLYIQSRYNRLQQRHQRSFELAVARRNEAKTSSEHDRAQREVSRLYDAMHSPECYHRDPYNKWGLLAQLGLSWWRDVAPRLEEDDSLPLEQVRWLLDEVASRRLTCQPEPTEEQAMAAEVIAGLGGSRSTSTKAETLESFTLQDIEWFLTRKLALIRFLKTALELGEKPVCSL
;
A
#
# COMPACT_ATOMS: atom_id res chain seq x y z
N MET A 1 -4.30 6.00 6.02
CA MET A 1 -2.84 5.84 6.22
C MET A 1 -2.42 4.45 5.78
N GLY A 2 -1.12 4.17 5.66
CA GLY A 2 -0.61 2.86 5.24
C GLY A 2 0.89 2.88 5.06
N ALA A 3 1.47 1.69 4.93
CA ALA A 3 2.87 1.51 4.60
C ALA A 3 3.06 1.42 3.08
N ASP A 4 4.12 2.03 2.58
CA ASP A 4 4.55 1.93 1.20
C ASP A 4 5.94 1.29 1.14
N LEU A 5 6.17 0.40 0.18
CA LEU A 5 7.48 -0.10 -0.21
C LEU A 5 7.74 0.25 -1.66
N TYR A 6 8.94 0.74 -1.98
CA TYR A 6 9.30 1.01 -3.36
C TYR A 6 10.78 0.78 -3.67
N ILE A 7 11.02 0.29 -4.88
CA ILE A 7 12.37 0.14 -5.46
C ILE A 7 12.72 1.47 -6.12
N GLN A 8 13.52 2.27 -5.42
CA GLN A 8 13.78 3.69 -5.72
C GLN A 8 14.16 3.94 -7.18
N SER A 9 15.06 3.13 -7.75
CA SER A 9 15.57 3.35 -9.11
C SER A 9 14.48 3.23 -10.18
N ARG A 10 13.62 2.21 -10.06
CA ARG A 10 12.49 1.95 -10.96
C ARG A 10 11.36 2.94 -10.69
N TYR A 11 11.04 3.18 -9.42
CA TYR A 11 10.02 4.12 -9.02
C TYR A 11 10.33 5.52 -9.58
N ASN A 12 11.54 6.05 -9.35
CA ASN A 12 11.96 7.36 -9.86
C ASN A 12 11.86 7.45 -11.39
N ARG A 13 12.21 6.39 -12.11
CA ARG A 13 12.08 6.35 -13.57
C ARG A 13 10.63 6.47 -14.03
N LEU A 14 9.70 5.78 -13.37
CA LEU A 14 8.27 5.87 -13.68
C LEU A 14 7.71 7.25 -13.32
N GLN A 15 8.09 7.80 -12.17
CA GLN A 15 7.73 9.15 -11.76
C GLN A 15 8.20 10.16 -12.81
N GLN A 16 9.48 10.17 -13.18
CA GLN A 16 10.02 11.08 -14.21
C GLN A 16 9.28 10.97 -15.55
N ARG A 17 8.86 9.76 -15.93
CA ARG A 17 8.16 9.52 -17.21
C ARG A 17 6.71 10.03 -17.20
N HIS A 18 6.01 9.93 -16.08
CA HIS A 18 4.56 10.09 -16.03
C HIS A 18 4.08 11.29 -15.22
N GLN A 19 4.90 11.84 -14.30
CA GLN A 19 4.53 12.92 -13.37
C GLN A 19 3.86 14.10 -14.07
N ARG A 20 4.48 14.63 -15.13
CA ARG A 20 3.93 15.77 -15.87
C ARG A 20 2.55 15.46 -16.45
N SER A 21 2.39 14.30 -17.07
CA SER A 21 1.10 13.88 -17.65
C SER A 21 0.05 13.68 -16.56
N PHE A 22 0.46 13.15 -15.41
CA PHE A 22 -0.41 12.95 -14.25
C PHE A 22 -0.92 14.28 -13.70
N GLU A 23 -0.04 15.26 -13.48
CA GLU A 23 -0.40 16.61 -13.02
C GLU A 23 -1.37 17.29 -14.00
N LEU A 24 -1.13 17.19 -15.31
CA LEU A 24 -2.04 17.72 -16.33
C LEU A 24 -3.41 17.03 -16.30
N ALA A 25 -3.46 15.71 -16.07
CA ALA A 25 -4.72 14.98 -15.94
C ALA A 25 -5.49 15.40 -14.67
N VAL A 26 -4.79 15.60 -13.55
CA VAL A 26 -5.38 16.10 -12.30
C VAL A 26 -5.93 17.52 -12.48
N ALA A 27 -5.19 18.41 -13.14
CA ALA A 27 -5.66 19.76 -13.45
C ALA A 27 -6.96 19.73 -14.28
N ARG A 28 -6.98 18.92 -15.35
CA ARG A 28 -8.19 18.73 -16.18
C ARG A 28 -9.39 18.19 -15.40
N ARG A 29 -9.17 17.26 -14.47
CA ARG A 29 -10.23 16.74 -13.60
C ARG A 29 -10.78 17.84 -12.70
N ASN A 30 -9.90 18.63 -12.09
CA ASN A 30 -10.29 19.70 -11.18
C ASN A 30 -11.00 20.87 -11.91
N GLU A 31 -10.70 21.08 -13.19
CA GLU A 31 -11.34 22.08 -14.05
C GLU A 31 -12.65 21.60 -14.71
N ALA A 32 -13.00 20.32 -14.57
CA ALA A 32 -14.17 19.74 -15.20
C ALA A 32 -15.46 20.42 -14.72
N LYS A 33 -16.35 20.78 -15.66
CA LYS A 33 -17.61 21.48 -15.36
C LYS A 33 -18.80 20.55 -15.25
N THR A 34 -18.64 19.32 -15.72
CA THR A 34 -19.68 18.29 -15.73
C THR A 34 -19.17 16.99 -15.12
N SER A 35 -20.08 16.16 -14.60
CA SER A 35 -19.74 14.84 -14.07
C SER A 35 -19.08 13.96 -15.13
N SER A 36 -19.54 14.00 -16.38
CA SER A 36 -18.99 13.16 -17.46
C SER A 36 -17.53 13.53 -17.80
N GLU A 37 -17.22 14.82 -17.86
CA GLU A 37 -15.85 15.30 -18.04
C GLU A 37 -14.97 14.92 -16.85
N HIS A 38 -15.49 15.10 -15.64
CA HIS A 38 -14.81 14.73 -14.41
C HIS A 38 -14.47 13.24 -14.40
N ASP A 39 -15.43 12.36 -14.70
CA ASP A 39 -15.24 10.91 -14.69
C ASP A 39 -14.24 10.46 -15.77
N ARG A 40 -14.28 11.11 -16.94
CA ARG A 40 -13.29 10.84 -18.00
C ARG A 40 -11.89 11.25 -17.56
N ALA A 41 -11.74 12.42 -16.95
CA ALA A 41 -10.44 12.87 -16.45
C ALA A 41 -9.97 12.02 -15.27
N GLN A 42 -10.86 11.61 -14.37
CA GLN A 42 -10.55 10.72 -13.26
C GLN A 42 -10.05 9.35 -13.72
N ARG A 43 -10.64 8.77 -14.79
CA ARG A 43 -10.10 7.52 -15.39
C ARG A 43 -8.67 7.68 -15.87
N GLU A 44 -8.34 8.83 -16.46
CA GLU A 44 -6.98 9.11 -16.92
C GLU A 44 -6.01 9.32 -15.75
N VAL A 45 -6.45 10.01 -14.70
CA VAL A 45 -5.69 10.14 -13.44
C VAL A 45 -5.39 8.77 -12.85
N SER A 46 -6.40 7.89 -12.72
CA SER A 46 -6.22 6.53 -12.22
C SER A 46 -5.24 5.73 -13.09
N ARG A 47 -5.38 5.77 -14.42
CA ARG A 47 -4.47 5.07 -15.34
C ARG A 47 -3.01 5.53 -15.20
N LEU A 48 -2.77 6.84 -15.06
CA LEU A 48 -1.43 7.39 -14.88
C LEU A 48 -0.88 7.10 -13.49
N TYR A 49 -1.73 7.13 -12.46
CA TYR A 49 -1.37 6.72 -11.11
C TYR A 49 -0.89 5.27 -11.08
N ASP A 50 -1.63 4.33 -11.70
CA ASP A 50 -1.26 2.93 -11.79
C ASP A 50 0.06 2.73 -12.55
N ALA A 51 0.29 3.51 -13.61
CA ALA A 51 1.54 3.49 -14.37
C ALA A 51 2.75 4.00 -13.55
N MET A 52 2.53 4.96 -12.66
CA MET A 52 3.55 5.49 -11.74
C MET A 52 3.84 4.55 -10.56
N HIS A 53 2.83 3.77 -10.16
CA HIS A 53 2.87 2.87 -9.00
C HIS A 53 2.79 1.41 -9.45
N SER A 54 3.63 1.04 -10.42
CA SER A 54 3.66 -0.32 -10.96
C SER A 54 3.93 -1.35 -9.86
N PRO A 55 3.20 -2.49 -9.82
CA PRO A 55 3.44 -3.58 -8.87
C PRO A 55 4.85 -4.18 -8.93
N GLU A 56 5.60 -3.92 -10.00
CA GLU A 56 7.00 -4.36 -10.12
C GLU A 56 7.99 -3.55 -9.27
N CYS A 57 7.59 -2.36 -8.82
CA CYS A 57 8.48 -1.46 -8.08
C CYS A 57 7.80 -0.65 -6.98
N TYR A 58 6.51 -0.88 -6.74
CA TYR A 58 5.75 -0.23 -5.68
C TYR A 58 4.73 -1.20 -5.08
N HIS A 59 4.67 -1.24 -3.75
CA HIS A 59 3.66 -1.95 -2.99
C HIS A 59 3.10 -1.00 -1.94
N ARG A 60 1.76 -0.95 -1.84
CA ARG A 60 1.06 -0.21 -0.79
C ARG A 60 0.22 -1.15 0.05
N ASP A 61 0.32 -0.99 1.36
CA ASP A 61 -0.45 -1.74 2.33
C ASP A 61 -1.21 -0.78 3.27
N PRO A 62 -2.54 -0.69 3.17
CA PRO A 62 -3.31 0.26 3.97
C PRO A 62 -3.45 -0.21 5.43
N TYR A 63 -3.43 0.72 6.38
CA TYR A 63 -3.75 0.45 7.79
C TYR A 63 -5.27 0.45 8.03
N ASN A 64 -5.98 -0.40 7.28
CA ASN A 64 -7.41 -0.65 7.45
C ASN A 64 -7.70 -2.13 7.17
N LYS A 65 -8.98 -2.50 7.07
CA LYS A 65 -9.43 -3.88 6.82
C LYS A 65 -8.80 -4.57 5.60
N TRP A 66 -8.20 -3.82 4.67
CA TRP A 66 -7.54 -4.33 3.46
C TRP A 66 -6.02 -4.49 3.62
N GLY A 67 -5.47 -4.32 4.82
CA GLY A 67 -4.05 -4.49 5.13
C GLY A 67 -3.60 -5.95 5.06
N LEU A 68 -2.73 -6.28 4.10
CA LEU A 68 -2.22 -7.62 3.85
C LEU A 68 -1.33 -8.12 4.99
N LEU A 69 -0.37 -7.32 5.49
CA LEU A 69 0.51 -7.82 6.57
C LEU A 69 -0.29 -8.19 7.81
N ALA A 70 -1.28 -7.35 8.16
CA ALA A 70 -2.22 -7.64 9.23
C ALA A 70 -2.92 -8.99 8.98
N GLN A 71 -3.40 -9.27 7.76
CA GLN A 71 -4.01 -10.56 7.43
C GLN A 71 -3.02 -11.74 7.44
N LEU A 72 -1.72 -11.49 7.38
CA LEU A 72 -0.68 -12.50 7.58
C LEU A 72 -0.23 -12.62 9.05
N GLY A 73 -0.84 -11.88 9.97
CA GLY A 73 -0.41 -11.84 11.38
C GLY A 73 0.98 -11.22 11.55
N LEU A 74 1.35 -10.30 10.65
CA LEU A 74 2.55 -9.48 10.70
C LEU A 74 2.15 -8.02 10.95
N SER A 75 3.11 -7.25 11.44
CA SER A 75 2.98 -5.84 11.76
C SER A 75 4.08 -5.05 11.07
N TRP A 76 3.72 -3.95 10.42
CA TRP A 76 4.70 -3.04 9.86
C TRP A 76 5.54 -2.40 10.96
N TRP A 77 4.94 -2.05 12.10
CA TRP A 77 5.65 -1.32 13.16
C TRP A 77 6.43 -2.22 14.11
N ARG A 78 5.89 -3.39 14.45
CA ARG A 78 6.56 -4.34 15.36
C ARG A 78 7.54 -5.23 14.63
N ASP A 79 7.22 -5.67 13.41
CA ASP A 79 7.99 -6.70 12.74
C ASP A 79 8.90 -6.10 11.65
N VAL A 80 8.46 -5.11 10.86
CA VAL A 80 9.26 -4.55 9.75
C VAL A 80 10.09 -3.33 10.16
N ALA A 81 9.50 -2.33 10.81
CA ALA A 81 10.18 -1.07 11.18
C ALA A 81 11.51 -1.27 11.92
N PRO A 82 11.63 -2.19 12.90
CA PRO A 82 12.89 -2.40 13.62
C PRO A 82 14.01 -3.01 12.77
N ARG A 83 13.70 -3.44 11.53
CA ARG A 83 14.64 -4.03 10.57
C ARG A 83 15.07 -3.04 9.49
N LEU A 84 14.53 -1.83 9.49
CA LEU A 84 14.93 -0.78 8.56
C LEU A 84 16.28 -0.18 8.96
N GLU A 85 17.00 0.32 7.96
CA GLU A 85 18.17 1.19 8.15
C GLU A 85 17.71 2.62 8.49
N GLU A 86 18.66 3.49 8.85
CA GLU A 86 18.38 4.89 9.20
C GLU A 86 17.77 5.71 8.04
N ASP A 87 17.95 5.26 6.80
CA ASP A 87 17.38 5.87 5.59
C ASP A 87 16.03 5.25 5.18
N ASP A 88 15.39 4.54 6.11
CA ASP A 88 14.14 3.78 5.93
C ASP A 88 14.23 2.66 4.88
N SER A 89 15.43 2.29 4.43
CA SER A 89 15.61 1.17 3.51
C SER A 89 15.57 -0.18 4.24
N LEU A 90 15.00 -1.19 3.60
CA LEU A 90 14.99 -2.57 4.11
C LEU A 90 16.22 -3.32 3.56
N PRO A 91 17.20 -3.72 4.40
CA PRO A 91 18.37 -4.48 3.94
C PRO A 91 17.99 -5.75 3.19
N LEU A 92 18.79 -6.16 2.20
CA LEU A 92 18.48 -7.34 1.37
C LEU A 92 18.32 -8.65 2.15
N GLU A 93 19.01 -8.80 3.28
CA GLU A 93 18.80 -9.93 4.20
C GLU A 93 17.38 -9.89 4.78
N GLN A 94 16.91 -8.71 5.20
CA GLN A 94 15.59 -8.51 5.76
C GLN A 94 14.49 -8.56 4.68
N VAL A 95 14.79 -8.19 3.43
CA VAL A 95 13.91 -8.44 2.28
C VAL A 95 13.68 -9.94 2.09
N ARG A 96 14.72 -10.76 2.26
CA ARG A 96 14.62 -12.23 2.16
C ARG A 96 13.79 -12.81 3.31
N TRP A 97 14.04 -12.35 4.53
CA TRP A 97 13.21 -12.70 5.68
C TRP A 97 11.73 -12.36 5.42
N LEU A 98 11.42 -11.13 4.99
CA LEU A 98 10.04 -10.71 4.72
C LEU A 98 9.41 -11.54 3.59
N LEU A 99 10.17 -11.88 2.55
CA LEU A 99 9.72 -12.78 1.49
C LEU A 99 9.34 -14.16 2.04
N ASP A 100 10.16 -14.74 2.91
CA ASP A 100 9.91 -16.05 3.51
C ASP A 100 8.67 -16.02 4.44
N GLU A 101 8.53 -14.98 5.25
CA GLU A 101 7.36 -14.77 6.11
C GLU A 101 6.08 -14.62 5.28
N VAL A 102 6.09 -13.76 4.27
CA VAL A 102 4.93 -13.54 3.40
C VAL A 102 4.57 -14.83 2.66
N ALA A 103 5.56 -15.53 2.10
CA ALA A 103 5.32 -16.76 1.34
C ALA A 103 4.74 -17.88 2.21
N SER A 104 5.32 -18.13 3.38
CA SER A 104 4.98 -19.26 4.25
C SER A 104 3.67 -19.08 5.02
N ARG A 105 3.30 -17.85 5.39
CA ARG A 105 2.14 -17.59 6.24
C ARG A 105 0.82 -17.73 5.51
N ARG A 106 -0.18 -18.28 6.19
CA ARG A 106 -1.56 -18.35 5.69
C ARG A 106 -2.29 -17.05 6.02
N LEU A 107 -3.30 -16.71 5.22
CA LEU A 107 -4.23 -15.64 5.56
C LEU A 107 -5.00 -16.04 6.82
N THR A 108 -4.98 -15.19 7.84
CA THR A 108 -5.63 -15.40 9.12
C THR A 108 -7.12 -15.07 9.08
N CYS A 109 -7.53 -14.19 8.15
CA CYS A 109 -8.91 -13.69 8.05
C CYS A 109 -9.41 -13.16 9.40
N GLN A 110 -8.54 -12.50 10.16
CA GLN A 110 -8.87 -12.03 11.50
C GLN A 110 -9.85 -10.83 11.42
N PRO A 111 -10.97 -10.88 12.16
CA PRO A 111 -11.98 -9.82 12.14
C PRO A 111 -11.68 -8.70 13.15
N GLU A 112 -10.77 -8.94 14.09
CA GLU A 112 -10.37 -7.95 15.10
C GLU A 112 -9.28 -7.02 14.56
N PRO A 113 -9.30 -5.73 14.95
CA PRO A 113 -8.32 -4.77 14.46
C PRO A 113 -6.94 -5.01 15.08
N THR A 114 -5.90 -4.83 14.27
CA THR A 114 -4.53 -4.75 14.77
C THR A 114 -4.27 -3.40 15.45
N GLU A 115 -3.16 -3.32 16.18
CA GLU A 115 -2.70 -2.08 16.81
C GLU A 115 -2.58 -0.93 15.80
N GLU A 116 -2.00 -1.20 14.61
CA GLU A 116 -1.85 -0.18 13.57
C GLU A 116 -3.20 0.30 13.03
N GLN A 117 -4.16 -0.61 12.88
CA GLN A 117 -5.51 -0.27 12.43
C GLN A 117 -6.25 0.56 13.49
N ALA A 118 -6.07 0.25 14.78
CA ALA A 118 -6.62 1.04 15.88
C ALA A 118 -6.03 2.45 15.92
N MET A 119 -4.70 2.57 15.91
CA MET A 119 -4.03 3.88 15.91
C MET A 119 -4.35 4.69 14.65
N ALA A 120 -4.45 4.04 13.49
CA ALA A 120 -4.83 4.74 12.26
C ALA A 120 -6.23 5.33 12.36
N ALA A 121 -7.18 4.60 12.95
CA ALA A 121 -8.55 5.09 13.17
C ALA A 121 -8.58 6.27 14.15
N GLU A 122 -7.80 6.23 15.23
CA GLU A 122 -7.70 7.33 16.19
C GLU A 122 -7.12 8.61 15.56
N VAL A 123 -6.05 8.49 14.79
CA VAL A 123 -5.44 9.64 14.09
C VAL A 123 -6.42 10.25 13.09
N ILE A 124 -7.10 9.42 12.30
CA ILE A 124 -8.11 9.90 11.35
C ILE A 124 -9.25 10.61 12.09
N ALA A 125 -9.73 10.06 13.21
CA ALA A 125 -10.76 10.69 14.02
C ALA A 125 -10.31 12.04 14.60
N GLY A 126 -9.07 12.12 15.09
CA GLY A 126 -8.47 13.36 15.58
C GLY A 126 -8.36 14.44 14.50
N LEU A 127 -7.94 14.07 13.29
CA LEU A 127 -7.86 14.97 12.14
C LEU A 127 -9.25 15.41 11.62
N GLY A 128 -10.26 14.56 11.77
CA GLY A 128 -11.64 14.82 11.34
C GLY A 128 -12.44 15.77 12.24
N GLY A 129 -11.95 16.08 13.45
CA GLY A 129 -12.62 16.95 14.42
C GLY A 129 -14.06 16.51 14.75
N SER A 130 -14.94 17.47 15.05
CA SER A 130 -16.35 17.22 15.44
C SER A 130 -17.23 16.58 14.34
N ARG A 131 -16.69 16.34 13.14
CA ARG A 131 -17.39 15.71 12.01
C ARG A 131 -17.05 14.23 11.84
N SER A 132 -16.09 13.69 12.60
CA SER A 132 -15.78 12.26 12.52
C SER A 132 -16.90 11.43 13.14
N THR A 133 -17.52 10.57 12.35
CA THR A 133 -18.64 9.71 12.76
C THR A 133 -18.21 8.34 13.26
N SER A 134 -16.92 8.00 13.18
CA SER A 134 -16.40 6.72 13.68
C SER A 134 -14.96 6.86 14.18
N THR A 135 -14.74 6.44 15.43
CA THR A 135 -13.42 6.18 16.04
C THR A 135 -13.01 4.72 15.92
N LYS A 136 -13.86 3.87 15.36
CA LYS A 136 -13.62 2.43 15.28
C LYS A 136 -12.74 2.10 14.09
N ALA A 137 -11.75 1.25 14.31
CA ALA A 137 -10.97 0.64 13.26
C ALA A 137 -11.87 -0.09 12.26
N GLU A 138 -11.61 0.12 10.98
CA GLU A 138 -12.29 -0.62 9.93
C GLU A 138 -11.74 -2.05 9.91
N THR A 139 -12.62 -3.03 10.18
CA THR A 139 -12.35 -4.45 9.99
C THR A 139 -13.40 -5.09 9.08
N LEU A 140 -13.12 -6.30 8.58
CA LEU A 140 -14.11 -7.14 7.91
C LEU A 140 -14.74 -8.05 8.96
N GLU A 141 -16.06 -7.96 9.14
CA GLU A 141 -16.80 -8.84 10.06
C GLU A 141 -16.83 -10.29 9.55
N SER A 142 -16.81 -10.47 8.24
CA SER A 142 -16.75 -11.78 7.57
C SER A 142 -16.01 -11.66 6.24
N PHE A 143 -15.28 -12.70 5.87
CA PHE A 143 -14.54 -12.76 4.61
C PHE A 143 -15.29 -13.62 3.59
N THR A 144 -15.58 -13.03 2.44
CA THR A 144 -16.10 -13.76 1.28
C THR A 144 -14.97 -14.43 0.50
N LEU A 145 -15.31 -15.33 -0.42
CA LEU A 145 -14.33 -15.93 -1.34
C LEU A 145 -13.62 -14.86 -2.19
N GLN A 146 -14.34 -13.83 -2.64
CA GLN A 146 -13.76 -12.73 -3.40
C GLN A 146 -12.75 -11.93 -2.58
N ASP A 147 -13.01 -11.71 -1.30
CA ASP A 147 -12.06 -11.01 -0.42
C ASP A 147 -10.78 -11.83 -0.29
N ILE A 148 -10.90 -13.15 -0.10
CA ILE A 148 -9.76 -14.06 -0.01
C ILE A 148 -8.96 -14.06 -1.32
N GLU A 149 -9.62 -14.17 -2.47
CA GLU A 149 -8.98 -14.11 -3.79
C GLU A 149 -8.24 -12.79 -4.02
N TRP A 150 -8.82 -11.67 -3.55
CA TRP A 150 -8.17 -10.36 -3.60
C TRP A 150 -6.89 -10.36 -2.74
N PHE A 151 -6.95 -10.83 -1.50
CA PHE A 151 -5.76 -10.92 -0.64
C PHE A 151 -4.68 -11.84 -1.20
N LEU A 152 -5.06 -12.97 -1.81
CA LEU A 152 -4.11 -13.85 -2.48
C LEU A 152 -3.41 -13.15 -3.65
N THR A 153 -4.15 -12.36 -4.42
CA THR A 153 -3.58 -11.55 -5.51
C THR A 153 -2.59 -10.51 -4.97
N ARG A 154 -2.93 -9.82 -3.88
CA ARG A 154 -2.03 -8.87 -3.19
C ARG A 154 -0.79 -9.55 -2.63
N LYS A 155 -0.95 -10.74 -2.03
CA LYS A 155 0.15 -11.56 -1.52
C LYS A 155 1.13 -11.95 -2.62
N LEU A 156 0.62 -12.41 -3.77
CA LEU A 156 1.45 -12.76 -4.93
C LEU A 156 2.17 -11.52 -5.49
N ALA A 157 1.52 -10.36 -5.51
CA ALA A 157 2.14 -9.11 -5.94
C ALA A 157 3.29 -8.69 -5.01
N LEU A 158 3.11 -8.77 -3.68
CA LEU A 158 4.17 -8.47 -2.71
C LEU A 158 5.34 -9.45 -2.86
N ILE A 159 5.07 -10.76 -3.01
CA ILE A 159 6.11 -11.77 -3.26
C ILE A 159 6.91 -11.43 -4.53
N ARG A 160 6.24 -11.03 -5.61
CA ARG A 160 6.90 -10.63 -6.86
C ARG A 160 7.77 -9.39 -6.64
N PHE A 161 7.24 -8.36 -5.99
CA PHE A 161 7.98 -7.15 -5.64
C PHE A 161 9.27 -7.46 -4.86
N LEU A 162 9.17 -8.27 -3.79
CA LEU A 162 10.31 -8.63 -2.95
C LEU A 162 11.37 -9.44 -3.72
N LYS A 163 10.93 -10.36 -4.59
CA LYS A 163 11.83 -11.08 -5.50
C LYS A 163 12.54 -10.12 -6.47
N THR A 164 11.83 -9.17 -7.06
CA THR A 164 12.42 -8.17 -7.95
C THR A 164 13.47 -7.31 -7.23
N ALA A 165 13.22 -6.89 -5.99
CA ALA A 165 14.21 -6.17 -5.18
C ALA A 165 15.50 -6.99 -5.00
N LEU A 166 15.36 -8.28 -4.66
CA LEU A 166 16.49 -9.21 -4.50
C LEU A 166 17.25 -9.45 -5.82
N GLU A 167 16.54 -9.63 -6.93
CA GLU A 167 17.12 -9.84 -8.27
C GLU A 167 17.93 -8.62 -8.74
N LEU A 168 17.48 -7.42 -8.38
CA LEU A 168 18.19 -6.18 -8.68
C LEU A 168 19.32 -5.86 -7.70
N GLY A 169 19.36 -6.54 -6.56
CA GLY A 169 20.27 -6.19 -5.46
C GLY A 169 19.99 -4.80 -4.87
N GLU A 170 18.74 -4.34 -4.94
CA GLU A 170 18.32 -3.00 -4.49
C GLU A 170 17.48 -3.11 -3.23
N LYS A 171 17.88 -2.37 -2.19
CA LYS A 171 17.11 -2.25 -0.94
C LYS A 171 15.85 -1.42 -1.24
N PRO A 172 14.63 -1.95 -1.04
CA PRO A 172 13.44 -1.13 -1.15
C PRO A 172 13.37 -0.14 0.00
N VAL A 173 12.89 1.07 -0.26
CA VAL A 173 12.63 2.08 0.77
C VAL A 173 11.22 1.85 1.31
N CYS A 174 11.07 2.00 2.63
CA CYS A 174 9.81 1.90 3.33
C CYS A 174 9.33 3.27 3.79
N SER A 175 8.06 3.58 3.59
CA SER A 175 7.41 4.75 4.19
C SER A 175 6.27 4.26 5.06
N LEU A 176 6.39 4.45 6.39
CA LEU A 176 5.46 3.91 7.40
C LEU A 176 4.46 4.94 7.92
#